data_AF-A0A1B1EUQ1-F1
#
_entry.id   AF-A0A1B1EUQ1-F1
#
_cell.length_a   1.000
_cell.length_b   1.000
_cell.length_c   1.000
_cell.angle_alpha   90.00
_cell.angle_beta   90.00
_cell.angle_gamma   90.00
#
_symmetry.space_group_name_H-M   'P 1'
#
loop_
_entity.id
_entity.type
_entity.pdbx_description
1 polymer ?
#
loop_
_entity_poly.entity_id
_entity_poly.type
_entity_poly.pdbx_seq_one_letter_code
_entity_poly.pdbx_strand_id
1 'polypeptide(L)' 'MINNLYVVHHSFLSPKKSTTKRKKRSANCFLLFRQEMMKERPYKMKMSNYSKRVSEMWQNLSEDEKIEWKR' A
#
# COMPACT_ATOMS: atom_id res chain seq x y z
N MET A 1 -44.98 -32.18 14.73
CA MET A 1 -43.73 -31.42 14.95
C MET A 1 -42.97 -31.42 13.63
N ILE A 2 -42.88 -30.27 12.95
CA ILE A 2 -42.18 -30.14 11.67
C ILE A 2 -40.88 -29.41 11.95
N ASN A 3 -39.76 -30.13 11.83
CA ASN A 3 -38.42 -29.58 12.01
C ASN A 3 -38.05 -28.77 10.75
N ASN A 4 -38.28 -27.46 10.79
CA ASN A 4 -37.81 -26.55 9.75
C ASN A 4 -36.29 -26.38 9.85
N LEU A 5 -35.55 -27.27 9.20
CA LEU A 5 -34.10 -27.14 9.06
C LEU A 5 -33.80 -26.12 7.95
N TYR A 6 -33.36 -24.92 8.34
CA TYR A 6 -32.91 -23.90 7.41
C TYR A 6 -31.48 -24.21 6.94
N VAL A 7 -31.33 -24.62 5.68
CA VAL A 7 -30.02 -24.81 5.05
C VAL A 7 -29.56 -23.49 4.46
N VAL A 8 -28.56 -22.85 5.09
CA VAL A 8 -27.94 -21.63 4.57
C VAL A 8 -26.89 -22.01 3.53
N HIS A 9 -27.26 -21.87 2.25
CA HIS A 9 -26.36 -22.08 1.13
C HIS A 9 -25.33 -20.94 1.06
N HIS A 10 -24.10 -21.19 1.46
CA HIS A 10 -22.99 -20.26 1.33
C HIS A 10 -22.13 -20.64 0.12
N SER A 11 -22.11 -19.80 -0.91
CA SER A 11 -21.20 -19.98 -2.03
C SER A 11 -19.85 -19.32 -1.72
N PHE A 12 -18.79 -20.11 -1.52
CA PHE A 12 -17.41 -19.60 -1.36
C PHE A 12 -16.80 -19.06 -2.68
N LEU A 13 -17.57 -19.02 -3.76
CA LEU A 13 -17.14 -18.44 -5.01
C LEU A 13 -17.04 -16.92 -4.83
N SER A 14 -15.80 -16.43 -4.76
CA SER A 14 -15.53 -15.00 -4.73
C SER A 14 -16.26 -14.32 -5.90
N PRO A 15 -17.03 -13.25 -5.68
CA PRO A 15 -17.66 -12.53 -6.77
C PRO A 15 -16.58 -12.17 -7.79
N LYS A 16 -16.78 -12.54 -9.07
CA LYS A 16 -15.88 -12.18 -10.17
C LYS A 16 -15.64 -10.68 -10.08
N LYS A 17 -14.41 -10.28 -9.71
CA LYS A 17 -14.05 -8.88 -9.50
C LYS A 17 -14.38 -8.14 -10.79
N SER A 18 -15.43 -7.33 -10.77
CA SER A 18 -15.72 -6.40 -11.86
C SER A 18 -14.48 -5.53 -12.04
N THR A 19 -13.94 -5.50 -13.26
CA THR A 19 -12.73 -4.75 -13.62
C THR A 19 -13.01 -3.24 -13.70
N THR A 20 -13.94 -2.73 -12.87
CA THR A 20 -14.16 -1.30 -12.71
C THR A 20 -12.85 -0.70 -12.24
N LYS A 21 -12.15 -0.01 -13.16
CA LYS A 21 -10.87 0.66 -12.92
C LYS A 21 -11.11 1.76 -11.89
N ARG A 22 -11.09 1.41 -10.60
CA ARG A 22 -11.17 2.38 -9.51
C ARG A 22 -10.02 3.36 -9.69
N LYS A 23 -10.33 4.66 -9.65
CA LYS A 23 -9.32 5.72 -9.71
C LYS A 23 -8.33 5.48 -8.57
N LYS A 24 -7.06 5.20 -8.91
CA LYS A 24 -6.00 5.05 -7.91
C LYS A 24 -5.80 6.41 -7.25
N ARG A 25 -5.61 6.41 -5.93
CA ARG A 25 -5.26 7.63 -5.18
C ARG A 25 -3.92 8.16 -5.69
N SER A 26 -3.77 9.48 -5.71
CA SER A 26 -2.47 10.10 -5.95
C SER A 26 -1.46 9.64 -4.89
N ALA A 27 -0.20 9.57 -5.28
CA ALA A 27 0.88 9.23 -4.35
C ALA A 27 1.01 10.34 -3.29
N ASN A 28 1.21 9.95 -2.04
CA ASN A 28 1.56 10.87 -0.95
C ASN A 28 3.03 11.33 -1.12
N CYS A 29 3.39 12.49 -0.56
CA CYS A 29 4.75 13.01 -0.45
C CYS A 29 5.78 11.93 -0.08
N PHE A 30 5.48 11.09 0.92
CA PHE A 30 6.36 9.99 1.32
C PHE A 30 6.55 8.94 0.22
N LEU A 31 5.51 8.65 -0.56
CA LEU A 31 5.60 7.70 -1.67
C LEU A 31 6.44 8.24 -2.82
N LEU A 32 6.37 9.56 -3.07
CA LEU A 32 7.23 10.25 -4.03
C LEU A 32 8.70 10.20 -3.58
N PHE A 33 8.97 10.55 -2.31
CA PHE A 33 10.30 10.44 -1.72
C PHE A 33 10.86 9.02 -1.81
N ARG A 34 10.07 8.02 -1.42
CA ARG A 34 10.47 6.60 -1.51
C ARG A 34 10.75 6.17 -2.95
N GLN A 35 9.99 6.69 -3.93
CA GLN A 35 10.21 6.37 -5.33
C GLN A 35 11.52 6.97 -5.85
N GLU A 36 11.92 8.15 -5.39
CA GLU A 36 13.21 8.72 -5.73
C GLU A 36 14.35 7.92 -5.10
N MET A 37 14.25 7.64 -3.80
CA MET A 37 15.25 6.85 -3.07
C MET A 37 15.42 5.43 -3.64
N MET A 38 14.41 4.89 -4.35
CA MET A 38 14.50 3.55 -4.96
C MET A 38 15.60 3.47 -6.02
N LYS A 39 15.96 4.59 -6.65
CA LYS A 39 17.06 4.67 -7.62
C LYS A 39 18.41 4.33 -6.97
N GLU A 40 18.56 4.68 -5.69
CA GLU A 40 19.78 4.45 -4.90
C GLU A 40 19.71 3.18 -4.05
N ARG A 41 18.75 2.30 -4.32
CA ARG A 41 18.55 1.09 -3.52
C ARG A 41 19.80 0.19 -3.58
N PRO A 42 20.37 -0.20 -2.42
CA PRO A 42 21.48 -1.14 -2.38
C PRO A 42 21.10 -2.50 -3.00
N TYR A 43 22.01 -3.05 -3.80
CA TYR A 43 21.84 -4.34 -4.46
C TYR A 43 21.60 -5.45 -3.42
N LYS A 44 20.66 -6.36 -3.72
CA LYS A 44 20.22 -7.48 -2.83
C LYS A 44 19.59 -7.09 -1.48
N MET A 45 19.30 -5.82 -1.19
CA MET A 45 18.58 -5.47 0.04
C MET A 45 17.12 -5.92 -0.02
N LYS A 46 16.63 -6.61 1.03
CA LYS A 46 15.21 -6.99 1.14
C LYS A 46 14.32 -5.75 1.20
N MET A 47 13.20 -5.76 0.47
CA MET A 47 12.29 -4.61 0.38
C MET A 47 11.76 -4.17 1.75
N SER A 48 11.52 -5.11 2.68
CA SER A 48 11.08 -4.79 4.04
C SER A 48 12.10 -3.95 4.80
N ASN A 49 13.38 -4.27 4.68
CA ASN A 49 14.46 -3.57 5.37
C ASN A 49 14.68 -2.20 4.74
N TYR A 50 14.60 -2.15 3.41
CA TYR A 50 14.66 -0.89 2.68
C TYR A 50 13.51 0.06 3.08
N SER A 51 12.27 -0.43 3.15
CA SER A 51 11.13 0.40 3.55
C SER A 51 11.27 0.95 4.97
N LYS A 52 11.84 0.17 5.90
CA LYS A 52 12.17 0.66 7.26
C LYS A 52 13.19 1.79 7.20
N ARG A 53 14.30 1.58 6.49
CA ARG A 53 15.36 2.59 6.34
C ARG A 53 14.87 3.89 5.70
N VAL A 54 14.04 3.80 4.66
CA VAL A 54 13.45 5.00 4.03
C VAL A 54 12.48 5.71 4.95
N SER A 55 11.75 4.97 5.79
CA SER A 55 10.88 5.58 6.80
C SER A 55 11.70 6.32 7.85
N GLU A 56 12.82 5.75 8.31
CA GLU A 56 13.75 6.41 9.22
C GLU A 56 14.37 7.67 8.59
N MET A 57 14.82 7.57 7.34
CA MET A 57 15.33 8.73 6.59
C MET A 57 14.27 9.83 6.48
N TRP A 58 13.01 9.48 6.16
CA TRP A 58 11.91 10.44 6.10
C TRP A 58 11.62 11.13 7.43
N GLN A 59 11.70 10.40 8.55
CA GLN A 59 11.52 10.99 9.88
C GLN A 59 12.65 11.96 10.22
N ASN A 60 13.87 11.67 9.78
CA ASN A 60 15.05 12.50 10.01
C ASN A 60 15.17 13.70 9.06
N LEU A 61 14.37 13.78 7.99
CA LEU A 61 14.33 14.96 7.13
C LEU A 61 13.78 16.17 7.88
N SER A 62 14.36 17.33 7.58
CA SER A 62 13.83 18.62 8.02
C SER A 62 12.46 18.89 7.41
N GLU A 63 11.68 19.77 8.05
CA GLU A 63 10.34 20.12 7.53
C GLU A 63 10.43 20.80 6.15
N ASP A 64 11.49 21.58 5.91
CA ASP A 64 11.76 22.22 4.62
C ASP A 64 11.95 21.20 3.50
N GLU A 65 12.70 20.11 3.77
CA GLU A 65 12.89 19.03 2.80
C GLU A 65 11.58 18.25 2.57
N LYS A 66 10.75 18.06 3.60
CA LYS A 66 9.43 17.41 3.45
C LYS A 66 8.46 18.25 2.62
N ILE A 67 8.56 19.57 2.69
CA ILE A 67 7.74 20.51 1.91
C ILE A 67 8.05 20.37 0.41
N GLU A 68 9.31 20.15 0.02
CA GLU A 68 9.67 19.94 -1.39
C GLU A 68 8.95 18.73 -2.00
N TRP A 69 8.67 17.70 -1.20
CA TRP A 69 7.91 16.51 -1.62
C TRP A 69 6.39 16.70 -1.62
N LYS A 70 5.89 17.83 -1.12
CA LYS A 70 4.45 18.16 -1.07
C LYS A 70 3.94 18.81 -2.39
N ARG A 71 4.86 19.18 -3.30
CA ARG A 71 4.57 19.73 -4.63
C ARG A 71 3.73 18.80 -5.49
#